data_AF-A0A7C1QQK9-F1
#
_entry.id   AF-A0A7C1QQK9-F1
#
_cell.length_a   1.000
_cell.length_b   1.000
_cell.length_c   1.000
_cell.angle_alpha   90.00
_cell.angle_beta   90.00
_cell.angle_gamma   90.00
#
_symmetry.space_group_name_H-M   'P 1'
#
loop_
_entity.id
_entity.type
_entity.pdbx_description
1 polymer ?
#
loop_
_entity_poly.entity_id
_entity_poly.type
_entity_poly.pdbx_seq_one_letter_code
_entity_poly.pdbx_strand_id
1 'polypeptide(L)'
;CDDCPTIRKEKAVTNLKRPLEPVEFEPGKPLDTVRCFMEQGFLCNGPATRSGCGGAEKTPRCIKAYMPCRGCFGPLSDDANPLVDMMGALSSIGLDVKQIPDRAATFNRFSGAGRLRPIPKRS
;
A
#
# COMPACT_ATOMS: atom_id res chain seq x y z
N CYS A 1 2.39 3.06 -8.13
CA CYS A 1 1.62 4.32 -7.91
C CYS A 1 1.35 5.11 -9.19
N ASP A 2 1.96 4.76 -10.33
CA ASP A 2 1.91 5.58 -11.55
C ASP A 2 0.51 5.66 -12.18
N ASP A 3 -0.27 4.58 -12.08
CA ASP A 3 -1.65 4.55 -12.54
C ASP A 3 -2.68 5.00 -11.46
N CYS A 4 -2.23 5.45 -10.29
CA CYS A 4 -3.12 5.80 -9.18
C CYS A 4 -3.64 7.24 -9.33
N PRO A 5 -4.97 7.48 -9.39
CA PRO A 5 -5.52 8.82 -9.63
C PRO A 5 -5.45 9.74 -8.40
N THR A 6 -5.30 9.20 -7.19
CA THR A 6 -5.33 9.98 -5.94
C THR A 6 -4.19 10.99 -5.83
N ILE A 7 -4.43 12.13 -5.19
CA ILE A 7 -3.45 13.20 -5.00
C ILE A 7 -2.41 12.83 -3.94
N ARG A 8 -1.12 12.95 -4.30
CA ARG A 8 0.00 12.81 -3.36
C ARG A 8 0.45 14.19 -2.88
N LYS A 9 0.53 14.40 -1.56
CA LYS A 9 1.07 15.60 -0.89
C LYS A 9 2.35 15.29 -0.10
N GLU A 10 2.91 14.09 -0.28
CA GLU A 10 4.22 13.64 0.22
C GLU A 10 4.37 13.51 1.74
N LYS A 11 3.36 13.89 2.52
CA LYS A 11 3.34 13.73 3.99
C LYS A 11 2.05 13.11 4.46
N ALA A 12 2.14 12.20 5.41
CA ALA A 12 0.98 11.68 6.14
C ALA A 12 0.39 12.74 7.08
N VAL A 13 -0.93 12.72 7.27
CA VAL A 13 -1.62 13.62 8.21
C VAL A 13 -1.95 12.95 9.54
N THR A 14 -1.75 11.65 9.65
CA THR A 14 -2.17 10.85 10.81
C THR A 14 -1.36 9.55 10.89
N ASN A 15 -1.58 8.81 11.98
CA ASN A 15 -1.01 7.49 12.23
C ASN A 15 -1.68 6.40 11.39
N LEU A 16 -1.13 5.17 11.44
CA LEU A 16 -1.73 4.04 10.72
C LEU A 16 -3.11 3.67 11.28
N LYS A 17 -4.14 3.93 10.46
CA LYS A 17 -5.54 3.55 10.68
C LYS A 17 -5.76 2.06 10.48
N ARG A 18 -6.84 1.52 11.04
CA ARG A 18 -7.23 0.13 10.81
C ARG A 18 -8.01 0.00 9.48
N PRO A 19 -7.97 -1.18 8.82
CA PRO A 19 -8.63 -1.36 7.52
C PRO A 19 -10.16 -1.26 7.51
N LEU A 20 -10.81 -1.30 8.67
CA LEU A 20 -12.27 -1.20 8.80
C LEU A 20 -12.77 0.24 8.90
N GLU A 21 -11.85 1.21 9.01
CA GLU A 21 -12.18 2.62 8.94
C GLU A 21 -12.36 3.04 7.47
N PRO A 22 -13.33 3.91 7.16
CA PRO A 22 -13.50 4.40 5.80
C PRO A 22 -12.38 5.38 5.45
N VAL A 23 -11.93 5.35 4.19
CA VAL A 23 -11.09 6.42 3.64
C VAL A 23 -11.88 7.74 3.65
N GLU A 24 -11.19 8.85 3.81
CA GLU A 24 -11.78 10.19 3.74
C GLU A 24 -11.89 10.60 2.27
N PHE A 25 -13.12 10.81 1.83
CA PHE A 25 -13.45 11.29 0.49
C PHE A 25 -14.80 12.03 0.52
N GLU A 26 -15.06 12.81 -0.52
CA GLU A 26 -16.35 13.45 -0.73
C GLU A 26 -17.20 12.60 -1.69
N PRO A 27 -18.38 12.12 -1.27
CA PRO A 27 -19.27 11.35 -2.14
C PRO A 27 -19.63 12.13 -3.40
N GLY A 28 -19.61 11.45 -4.55
CA GLY A 28 -19.93 12.04 -5.85
C GLY A 28 -18.79 12.81 -6.53
N LYS A 29 -17.66 13.02 -5.85
CA LYS A 29 -16.45 13.58 -6.49
C LYS A 29 -15.55 12.50 -7.09
N PRO A 30 -14.78 12.83 -8.15
CA PRO A 30 -13.82 11.89 -8.76
C PRO A 30 -12.61 11.61 -7.84
N LEU A 31 -11.96 10.46 -8.06
CA LEU A 31 -10.84 9.98 -7.22
C LEU A 31 -9.59 10.88 -7.28
N ASP A 32 -9.45 11.67 -8.33
CA ASP A 32 -8.38 12.66 -8.49
C ASP A 32 -8.54 13.87 -7.56
N THR A 33 -9.65 13.97 -6.83
CA THR A 33 -9.83 14.93 -5.71
C THR A 33 -9.47 14.31 -4.36
N VAL A 34 -9.29 13.00 -4.30
CA VAL A 34 -9.08 12.26 -3.06
C VAL A 34 -7.60 12.19 -2.73
N ARG A 35 -7.25 12.49 -1.48
CA ARG A 35 -5.87 12.37 -1.01
C ARG A 35 -5.43 10.90 -1.00
N CYS A 36 -4.17 10.65 -1.33
CA CYS A 36 -3.53 9.34 -1.24
C CYS A 36 -3.89 8.63 0.07
N PHE A 37 -4.43 7.41 -0.03
CA PHE A 37 -4.89 6.66 1.14
C PHE A 37 -3.76 6.41 2.14
N MET A 38 -2.52 6.24 1.66
CA MET A 38 -1.35 6.08 2.53
C MET A 38 -1.08 7.34 3.35
N GLU A 39 -1.24 8.53 2.77
CA GLU A 39 -1.10 9.78 3.51
C GLU A 39 -2.27 10.03 4.47
N GLN A 40 -3.44 9.43 4.21
CA GLN A 40 -4.56 9.39 5.16
C GLN A 40 -4.38 8.36 6.28
N GLY A 41 -3.26 7.63 6.30
CA GLY A 41 -2.95 6.63 7.34
C GLY A 41 -3.34 5.19 6.99
N PHE A 42 -3.76 4.87 5.76
CA PHE A 42 -4.10 3.49 5.39
C PHE A 42 -2.89 2.75 4.83
N LEU A 43 -2.70 1.51 5.28
CA LEU A 43 -1.62 0.66 4.78
C LEU A 43 -1.92 0.20 3.34
N CYS A 44 -1.42 0.95 2.35
CA CYS A 44 -1.61 0.71 0.93
C CYS A 44 -0.30 0.24 0.28
N ASN A 45 -0.28 -0.99 -0.25
CA ASN A 45 0.93 -1.58 -0.85
C ASN A 45 1.23 -1.08 -2.28
N GLY A 46 0.52 -0.06 -2.76
CA GLY A 46 0.65 0.48 -4.12
C GLY A 46 2.07 0.91 -4.55
N PRO A 47 2.93 1.43 -3.64
CA PRO A 47 4.31 1.77 -3.98
C PRO A 47 5.19 0.56 -4.35
N ALA A 48 4.91 -0.62 -3.78
CA ALA A 48 5.69 -1.84 -3.98
C ALA A 48 4.99 -2.88 -4.87
N THR A 49 3.98 -2.46 -5.63
CA THR A 49 3.16 -3.35 -6.46
C THR A 49 3.24 -2.94 -7.93
N ARG A 50 3.47 -3.92 -8.82
CA ARG A 50 3.41 -3.71 -10.27
C ARG A 50 2.03 -3.18 -10.68
N SER A 51 2.02 -2.25 -11.64
CA SER A 51 0.78 -1.71 -12.17
C SER A 51 0.11 -2.65 -13.18
N GLY A 52 -1.06 -2.26 -13.72
CA GLY A 52 -1.81 -3.05 -14.71
C GLY A 52 -3.11 -3.69 -14.20
N CYS A 53 -3.37 -3.69 -12.89
CA CYS A 53 -4.61 -4.28 -12.36
C CYS A 53 -5.88 -3.54 -12.81
N GLY A 54 -5.78 -2.26 -13.18
CA GLY A 54 -6.86 -1.47 -13.75
C GLY A 54 -7.23 -1.81 -15.20
N GLY A 55 -6.45 -2.63 -15.91
CA GLY A 55 -6.69 -2.95 -17.32
C GLY A 55 -6.74 -1.70 -18.20
N ALA A 56 -7.73 -1.63 -19.10
CA ALA A 56 -7.91 -0.50 -20.02
C ALA A 56 -8.17 0.84 -19.32
N GLU A 57 -8.82 0.83 -18.16
CA GLU A 57 -9.12 2.05 -17.38
C GLU A 57 -7.90 2.60 -16.64
N LYS A 58 -6.81 1.81 -16.54
CA LYS A 58 -5.58 2.04 -15.74
C LYS A 58 -5.79 2.19 -14.23
N THR A 59 -6.90 2.76 -13.78
CA THR A 59 -7.25 2.98 -12.37
C THR A 59 -7.24 1.65 -11.59
N PRO A 60 -6.41 1.52 -10.54
CA PRO A 60 -6.33 0.29 -9.76
C PRO A 60 -7.68 -0.10 -9.14
N ARG A 61 -8.08 -1.38 -9.28
CA ARG A 61 -9.41 -1.87 -8.87
C ARG A 61 -9.72 -1.64 -7.39
N CYS A 62 -8.75 -1.86 -6.50
CA CYS A 62 -8.92 -1.61 -5.06
C CYS A 62 -9.18 -0.12 -4.79
N ILE A 63 -8.43 0.76 -5.46
CA ILE A 63 -8.54 2.21 -5.28
C ILE A 63 -9.89 2.71 -5.81
N LYS A 64 -10.38 2.15 -6.93
CA LYS A 64 -11.74 2.42 -7.44
C LYS A 64 -12.84 2.09 -6.43
N ALA A 65 -12.60 1.09 -5.59
CA ALA A 65 -13.49 0.67 -4.52
C ALA A 65 -13.17 1.34 -3.17
N TYR A 66 -12.38 2.43 -3.14
CA TYR A 66 -12.01 3.14 -1.91
C TYR A 66 -11.30 2.25 -0.87
N MET A 67 -10.55 1.26 -1.36
CA MET A 67 -9.82 0.29 -0.55
C MET A 67 -8.30 0.37 -0.82
N PRO A 68 -7.45 0.21 0.22
CA PRO A 68 -6.01 0.20 0.03
C PRO A 68 -5.56 -0.99 -0.81
N CYS A 69 -4.56 -0.77 -1.69
CA CYS A 69 -3.93 -1.84 -2.46
C CYS A 69 -3.33 -2.89 -1.52
N ARG A 70 -3.52 -4.18 -1.84
CA ARG A 70 -3.02 -5.31 -1.04
C ARG A 70 -1.78 -5.97 -1.62
N GLY A 71 -1.34 -5.57 -2.81
CA GLY A 71 -0.15 -6.10 -3.46
C GLY A 71 -0.33 -7.42 -4.22
N CYS A 72 -1.55 -7.71 -4.70
CA CYS A 72 -1.83 -8.97 -5.40
C CYS A 72 -1.14 -9.11 -6.76
N PHE A 73 -0.79 -8.00 -7.43
CA PHE A 73 -0.08 -8.01 -8.72
C PHE A 73 1.42 -8.25 -8.59
N GLY A 74 1.91 -8.47 -7.35
CA GLY A 74 3.30 -8.83 -7.10
C GLY A 74 4.27 -7.64 -7.17
N PRO A 75 5.57 -7.93 -6.97
CA PRO A 75 6.62 -6.93 -6.86
C PRO A 75 6.86 -6.16 -8.17
N LEU A 76 7.52 -5.00 -8.06
CA LEU A 76 7.84 -4.11 -9.18
C LEU A 76 8.64 -4.83 -10.27
N SER A 77 9.62 -5.65 -9.87
CA SER A 77 10.40 -6.56 -10.71
C SER A 77 10.62 -7.89 -9.99
N ASP A 78 11.19 -8.88 -10.66
CA ASP A 78 11.41 -10.20 -10.08
C ASP A 78 12.42 -10.15 -8.91
N ASP A 79 13.41 -9.25 -9.01
CA ASP A 79 14.45 -9.01 -8.00
C ASP A 79 14.01 -8.02 -6.90
N ALA A 80 12.88 -7.34 -7.06
CA ALA A 80 12.42 -6.36 -6.07
C ALA A 80 11.99 -7.05 -4.76
N ASN A 81 12.11 -6.31 -3.66
CA ASN A 81 11.73 -6.76 -2.33
C ASN A 81 10.62 -5.87 -1.78
N PRO A 82 9.35 -6.33 -1.81
CA PRO A 82 8.22 -5.53 -1.36
C PRO A 82 8.33 -5.00 0.06
N LEU A 83 9.00 -5.73 0.96
CA LEU A 83 9.24 -5.26 2.33
C LEU A 83 10.12 -4.02 2.31
N VAL A 84 11.24 -4.05 1.59
CA VAL A 84 12.20 -2.93 1.52
C VAL A 84 11.56 -1.73 0.84
N ASP A 85 10.90 -1.95 -0.30
CA ASP A 85 10.22 -0.89 -1.06
C ASP A 85 9.14 -0.20 -0.21
N MET A 86 8.34 -0.99 0.53
CA MET A 86 7.32 -0.44 1.43
C MET A 86 7.91 0.28 2.63
N MET A 87 9.02 -0.19 3.22
CA MET A 87 9.69 0.55 4.30
C MET A 87 10.14 1.92 3.81
N GLY A 88 10.77 2.00 2.64
CA GLY A 88 11.18 3.28 2.04
C GLY A 88 9.99 4.21 1.78
N ALA A 89 8.90 3.67 1.22
CA ALA A 89 7.69 4.45 0.93
C ALA A 89 6.96 4.94 2.18
N LEU A 90 6.96 4.17 3.28
CA LEU A 90 6.34 4.59 4.55
C LEU A 90 7.21 5.64 5.26
N SER A 91 8.53 5.45 5.25
CA SER A 91 9.47 6.41 5.83
C SER A 91 9.46 7.75 5.10
N SER A 92 9.32 7.77 3.76
CA SER A 92 9.30 9.02 3.00
C SER A 92 8.12 9.92 3.33
N ILE A 93 6.97 9.35 3.71
CA ILE A 93 5.78 10.11 4.10
C ILE A 93 5.63 10.29 5.63
N GLY A 94 6.56 9.74 6.42
CA GLY A 94 6.59 9.89 7.87
C GLY A 94 5.67 8.96 8.66
N LEU A 95 5.25 7.80 8.12
CA LEU A 95 4.47 6.81 8.87
C LEU A 95 5.37 5.91 9.72
N ASP A 96 4.97 5.68 10.97
CA ASP A 96 5.70 4.80 11.88
C ASP A 96 5.46 3.31 11.56
N VAL A 97 6.47 2.70 10.94
CA VAL A 97 6.49 1.27 10.62
C VAL A 97 6.34 0.37 11.84
N LYS A 98 6.64 0.84 13.07
CA LYS A 98 6.48 0.08 14.33
C LYS A 98 5.02 -0.25 14.64
N GLN A 99 4.07 0.49 14.08
CA GLN A 99 2.64 0.24 14.25
C GLN A 99 2.13 -0.96 13.43
N ILE A 100 2.99 -1.56 12.58
CA ILE A 100 2.68 -2.72 11.74
C ILE A 100 3.22 -3.99 12.43
N PRO A 101 2.35 -4.87 12.99
CA PRO A 101 2.79 -6.01 13.78
C PRO A 101 3.59 -7.04 12.97
N ASP A 102 3.07 -7.44 11.80
CA ASP A 102 3.71 -8.44 10.92
C ASP A 102 4.01 -7.83 9.55
N ARG A 103 5.11 -7.07 9.48
CA ARG A 103 5.55 -6.41 8.24
C ARG A 103 5.87 -7.41 7.15
N ALA A 104 6.61 -8.47 7.49
CA ALA A 104 7.09 -9.45 6.51
C ALA A 104 5.90 -10.08 5.78
N ALA A 105 4.93 -10.64 6.51
CA ALA A 105 3.77 -11.26 5.88
C ALA A 105 2.84 -10.24 5.23
N THR A 106 2.70 -9.04 5.82
CA THR A 106 1.80 -8.01 5.27
C THR A 106 2.26 -7.51 3.90
N PHE A 107 3.55 -7.28 3.71
CA PHE A 107 4.09 -6.80 2.43
C PHE A 107 4.37 -7.91 1.42
N ASN A 108 4.55 -9.15 1.89
CA ASN A 108 4.75 -10.31 1.02
C ASN A 108 3.52 -11.23 0.93
N ARG A 109 2.33 -10.71 1.21
CA ARG A 109 1.08 -11.50 1.28
C ARG A 109 0.84 -12.37 0.05
N PHE A 110 1.22 -11.88 -1.13
CA PHE A 110 1.04 -12.56 -2.42
C PHE A 110 2.36 -12.91 -3.11
N SER A 111 3.50 -12.62 -2.48
CA SER A 111 4.85 -12.77 -3.04
C SER A 111 5.82 -13.45 -2.06
N GLY A 112 5.27 -14.23 -1.12
CA GLY A 112 6.01 -14.80 -0.01
C GLY A 112 6.97 -15.95 -0.36
N ALA A 113 6.88 -16.52 -1.58
CA ALA A 113 7.77 -17.58 -2.02
C ALA A 113 9.25 -17.15 -1.89
N GLY A 114 10.02 -17.87 -1.08
CA GLY A 114 11.42 -17.57 -0.78
C GLY A 114 11.68 -16.36 0.15
N ARG A 115 10.68 -15.49 0.35
CA ARG A 115 10.76 -14.26 1.16
C ARG A 115 10.20 -14.42 2.59
N LEU A 116 9.22 -15.30 2.76
CA LEU A 116 8.67 -15.67 4.06
C LEU A 116 9.27 -16.99 4.52
N ARG A 117 10.02 -16.96 5.62
CA ARG A 117 10.55 -18.14 6.29
C ARG A 117 10.02 -18.20 7.71
N PRO A 118 9.80 -19.39 8.29
CA PRO A 118 9.48 -19.51 9.70
C PRO A 118 10.55 -18.79 10.52
N ILE A 119 10.12 -17.90 11.42
CA ILE A 119 11.03 -17.24 12.35
C ILE A 119 11.49 -18.33 13.33
N PRO A 120 12.81 -18.49 13.56
CA PRO A 120 13.29 -19.41 14.59
C PRO A 120 12.61 -19.09 15.92
N LYS A 121 12.23 -20.13 16.69
CA LYS A 121 11.77 -19.92 18.07
C LYS A 121 12.86 -19.11 18.79
N ARG A 122 12.47 -17.98 19.38
CA ARG A 122 13.35 -17.27 20.32
C ARG A 122 13.62 -18.24 21.47
N SER A 123 14.86 -18.71 21.58
CA SER A 123 15.36 -19.48 22.72
C SER A 123 15.36 -18.63 23.97
#